data_AF-A0A941N4Q6-F1
#
_entry.id   AF-A0A941N4Q6-F1
#
_cell.length_a   1.000
_cell.length_b   1.000
_cell.length_c   1.000
_cell.angle_alpha   90.00
_cell.angle_beta   90.00
_cell.angle_gamma   90.00
#
_symmetry.space_group_name_H-M   'P 1'
#
loop_
_entity.id
_entity.type
_entity.pdbx_description
1 polymer ?
#
loop_
_entity_poly.entity_id
_entity_poly.type
_entity_poly.pdbx_seq_one_letter_code
_entity_poly.pdbx_strand_id
1 'polypeptide(L)'
;MSTQFTDAELLAYLDEGLPVTRMTAIEAALRDSEPLRLRTAELRDQREAQGHTVGEIWRRSRLSCPTRHQLGSYLLGALETNLAQYILFHVETVGCRYCAANIEDLRASQPADSAETAQRRQKFFQSSAGHMRKRRERD
;
A
#
# COMPACT_ATOMS: atom_id res chain seq x y z
N MET A 1 -1.20 24.76 -27.70
CA MET A 1 -0.98 24.97 -26.25
C MET A 1 -0.03 23.89 -25.79
N SER A 2 1.15 24.24 -25.28
CA SER A 2 2.14 23.25 -24.84
C SER A 2 1.66 22.60 -23.55
N THR A 3 0.95 21.48 -23.65
CA THR A 3 0.52 20.71 -22.48
C THR A 3 1.75 20.04 -21.90
N GLN A 4 2.26 20.57 -20.78
CA GLN A 4 3.46 20.10 -20.08
C GLN A 4 3.36 18.64 -19.59
N PHE A 5 2.16 18.06 -19.62
CA PHE A 5 1.84 16.70 -19.21
C PHE A 5 0.91 16.07 -20.26
N THR A 6 1.18 14.82 -20.62
CA THR A 6 0.34 14.05 -21.54
C THR A 6 -0.83 13.39 -20.81
N ASP A 7 -1.91 13.05 -21.51
CA ASP A 7 -3.03 12.29 -20.92
C ASP A 7 -2.56 10.96 -20.30
N ALA A 8 -1.56 10.30 -20.91
CA ALA A 8 -0.97 9.08 -20.37
C ALA A 8 -0.29 9.32 -19.01
N GLU A 9 0.40 10.44 -18.83
CA GLU A 9 0.98 10.82 -17.54
C GLU A 9 -0.10 11.19 -16.52
N LEU A 10 -1.18 11.87 -16.93
CA LEU A 10 -2.29 12.20 -16.03
C LEU A 10 -3.03 10.95 -15.56
N LEU A 11 -3.24 9.97 -16.45
CA LEU A 11 -3.80 8.67 -16.09
C LEU A 11 -2.88 7.89 -15.15
N ALA A 12 -1.57 7.85 -15.42
CA ALA A 12 -0.59 7.21 -14.55
C ALA A 12 -0.49 7.91 -13.17
N TYR A 13 -0.69 9.24 -13.11
CA TYR A 13 -0.80 10.00 -11.87
C TYR A 13 -2.02 9.59 -11.05
N LEU A 14 -3.21 9.50 -11.68
CA LEU A 14 -4.45 9.03 -11.02
C LEU A 14 -4.31 7.62 -10.44
N ASP A 15 -3.50 6.80 -11.10
CA ASP A 15 -3.21 5.42 -10.71
C ASP A 15 -2.04 5.28 -9.72
N GLU A 16 -1.45 6.39 -9.27
CA GLU A 16 -0.24 6.44 -8.43
C GLU A 16 0.98 5.69 -9.03
N GLY A 17 0.99 5.49 -10.35
CA GLY A 17 1.95 4.66 -11.08
C GLY A 17 3.19 5.38 -11.61
N LEU A 18 3.39 6.66 -11.25
CA LEU A 18 4.55 7.45 -11.66
C LEU A 18 5.63 7.50 -10.57
N PRO A 19 6.88 7.85 -10.89
CA PRO A 19 7.90 8.21 -9.90
C PRO A 19 7.45 9.40 -9.02
N VAL A 20 7.95 9.46 -7.77
CA VAL A 20 7.58 10.50 -6.79
C VAL A 20 7.80 11.91 -7.35
N THR A 21 8.97 12.18 -7.93
CA THR A 21 9.32 13.47 -8.52
C THR A 21 8.31 13.91 -9.58
N ARG A 22 7.84 12.96 -10.40
CA ARG A 22 6.88 13.26 -11.45
C ARG A 22 5.48 13.53 -10.89
N MET A 23 5.07 12.78 -9.87
CA MET A 23 3.79 13.03 -9.19
C MET A 23 3.76 14.39 -8.50
N THR A 24 4.83 14.78 -7.81
CA THR A 24 4.95 16.11 -7.20
C THR A 24 4.87 17.23 -8.25
N ALA A 25 5.51 17.05 -9.41
CA ALA A 25 5.43 18.03 -10.50
C ALA A 25 4.00 18.19 -11.05
N ILE A 26 3.27 17.08 -11.21
CA ILE A 26 1.86 17.11 -11.63
C ILE A 26 0.99 17.79 -10.56
N GLU A 27 1.18 17.44 -9.30
CA GLU A 27 0.43 18.01 -8.17
C GLU A 27 0.63 19.54 -8.07
N ALA A 28 1.86 20.01 -8.22
CA ALA A 28 2.16 21.43 -8.27
C ALA A 28 1.45 22.13 -9.45
N ALA A 29 1.52 21.54 -10.65
CA ALA A 29 0.89 22.12 -11.84
C ALA A 29 -0.66 22.15 -11.75
N LEU A 30 -1.27 21.14 -11.10
CA LEU A 30 -2.71 21.09 -10.89
C LEU A 30 -3.22 22.22 -9.99
N ARG A 31 -2.40 22.73 -9.06
CA ARG A 31 -2.77 23.84 -8.18
C ARG A 31 -3.03 25.12 -8.98
N ASP A 32 -2.20 25.38 -9.99
CA ASP A 32 -2.18 26.67 -10.69
C ASP A 32 -2.89 26.65 -12.04
N SER A 33 -3.36 25.48 -12.52
CA SER A 33 -3.96 25.34 -13.85
C SER A 33 -5.37 24.75 -13.82
N GLU A 34 -6.39 25.61 -13.99
CA GLU A 34 -7.78 25.18 -14.16
C GLU A 34 -7.98 24.26 -15.39
N PRO A 35 -7.41 24.56 -16.58
CA PRO A 35 -7.53 23.66 -17.73
C PRO A 35 -6.96 22.26 -17.45
N LEU A 36 -5.84 22.17 -16.72
CA LEU A 36 -5.24 20.88 -16.37
C LEU A 36 -6.10 20.10 -15.37
N ARG A 37 -6.73 20.80 -14.41
CA ARG A 37 -7.68 20.17 -13.48
C ARG A 37 -8.91 19.62 -14.20
N LEU A 38 -9.48 20.40 -15.12
CA LEU A 38 -10.61 19.98 -15.93
C LEU A 38 -10.25 18.76 -16.77
N ARG A 39 -9.10 18.79 -17.45
CA ARG A 39 -8.63 17.63 -18.25
C ARG A 39 -8.42 16.38 -17.39
N THR A 40 -7.82 16.52 -16.22
CA THR A 40 -7.59 15.40 -15.30
C THR A 40 -8.91 14.84 -14.77
N ALA A 41 -9.90 15.70 -14.50
CA ALA A 41 -11.24 15.28 -14.11
C ALA A 41 -11.95 14.50 -15.25
N GLU A 42 -11.91 15.01 -16.49
CA GLU A 42 -12.46 14.30 -17.65
C GLU A 42 -11.85 12.91 -17.82
N LEU A 43 -10.52 12.79 -17.73
CA LEU A 43 -9.82 11.50 -17.86
C LEU A 43 -10.22 10.52 -16.75
N ARG A 44 -10.37 11.00 -15.51
CA ARG A 44 -10.86 10.19 -14.39
C ARG A 44 -12.27 9.68 -14.66
N ASP A 45 -13.17 10.54 -15.10
CA ASP A 45 -14.57 10.18 -15.34
C ASP A 45 -14.70 9.21 -16.52
N GLN A 46 -13.91 9.40 -17.59
CA GLN A 46 -13.81 8.48 -18.72
C GLN A 46 -13.28 7.10 -18.31
N ARG A 47 -12.29 7.06 -17.42
CA ARG A 47 -11.73 5.83 -16.88
C ARG A 47 -12.76 5.07 -16.04
N GLU A 48 -13.40 5.75 -15.10
CA GLU A 48 -14.45 5.15 -14.26
C GLU A 48 -15.63 4.64 -15.11
N ALA A 49 -15.96 5.31 -16.21
CA ALA A 49 -16.96 4.84 -17.17
C ALA A 49 -16.53 3.60 -17.98
N GLN A 50 -15.22 3.34 -18.10
CA GLN A 50 -14.64 2.23 -18.86
C GLN A 50 -14.15 1.06 -17.98
N GLY A 51 -14.37 1.12 -16.66
CA GLY A 51 -13.74 0.31 -15.60
C GLY A 51 -13.87 -1.21 -15.72
N HIS A 52 -13.21 -1.80 -16.71
CA HIS A 52 -13.34 -3.21 -17.07
C HIS A 52 -11.99 -3.92 -17.29
N THR A 53 -10.86 -3.22 -17.22
CA THR A 53 -9.58 -3.93 -17.33
C THR A 53 -9.26 -4.66 -16.03
N VAL A 54 -8.73 -5.88 -16.15
CA VAL A 54 -8.33 -6.68 -14.99
C VAL A 54 -7.31 -5.93 -14.12
N GLY A 55 -6.37 -5.21 -14.75
CA GLY A 55 -5.35 -4.44 -14.04
C GLY A 55 -5.89 -3.26 -13.23
N GLU A 56 -6.96 -2.63 -13.71
CA GLU A 56 -7.63 -1.54 -12.98
C GLU A 56 -8.41 -2.06 -11.77
N ILE A 57 -9.20 -3.12 -11.96
CA ILE A 57 -9.91 -3.80 -10.88
C ILE A 57 -8.92 -4.30 -9.83
N TRP A 58 -7.80 -4.89 -10.24
CA TRP A 58 -6.78 -5.41 -9.33
C TRP A 58 -6.18 -4.33 -8.44
N ARG A 59 -5.80 -3.18 -9.01
CA ARG A 59 -5.21 -2.05 -8.25
C ARG A 59 -6.23 -1.39 -7.34
N ARG A 60 -7.45 -1.16 -7.83
CA ARG A 60 -8.55 -0.56 -7.04
C ARG A 60 -8.96 -1.44 -5.87
N SER A 61 -9.13 -2.75 -6.12
CA SER A 61 -9.49 -3.72 -5.10
C SER A 61 -8.30 -4.17 -4.24
N ARG A 62 -7.08 -3.73 -4.58
CA ARG A 62 -5.84 -3.97 -3.83
C ARG A 62 -5.61 -5.45 -3.54
N LEU A 63 -5.87 -6.29 -4.54
CA LEU A 63 -5.93 -7.75 -4.36
C LEU A 63 -4.60 -8.38 -3.91
N SER A 64 -3.48 -7.74 -4.25
CA SER A 64 -2.15 -8.15 -3.81
C SER A 64 -1.69 -7.46 -2.51
N CYS A 65 -2.41 -6.47 -2.00
CA CYS A 65 -1.97 -5.74 -0.82
C CYS A 65 -2.18 -6.59 0.44
N PRO A 66 -1.16 -6.71 1.31
CA PRO A 66 -1.33 -7.23 2.66
C PRO A 66 -2.32 -6.38 3.47
N THR A 67 -3.02 -7.02 4.39
CA THR A 67 -3.89 -6.30 5.34
C THR A 67 -3.07 -5.43 6.28
N ARG A 68 -3.65 -4.35 6.81
CA ARG A 68 -2.98 -3.48 7.81
C ARG A 68 -2.51 -4.25 9.05
N HIS A 69 -3.24 -5.28 9.46
CA HIS A 69 -2.81 -6.19 10.53
C HIS A 69 -1.53 -6.96 10.16
N GLN A 70 -1.45 -7.53 8.96
CA GLN A 70 -0.24 -8.21 8.48
C GLN A 70 0.95 -7.24 8.38
N LEU A 71 0.73 -6.00 7.92
CA LEU A 71 1.78 -4.97 7.92
C LEU A 71 2.27 -4.65 9.35
N GLY A 72 1.37 -4.62 10.33
CA GLY A 72 1.74 -4.48 11.74
C GLY A 72 2.57 -5.66 12.25
N SER A 73 2.13 -6.89 12.00
CA SER A 73 2.88 -8.10 12.37
C SER A 73 4.25 -8.16 11.68
N TYR A 74 4.34 -7.70 10.43
CA TYR A 74 5.61 -7.57 9.71
C TYR A 74 6.58 -6.66 10.44
N LEU A 75 6.14 -5.47 10.88
CA LEU A 75 6.96 -4.53 11.64
C LEU A 75 7.41 -5.08 13.00
N LEU A 76 6.61 -5.94 13.62
CA LEU A 76 6.97 -6.59 14.89
C LEU A 76 7.91 -7.78 14.70
N GLY A 77 8.18 -8.21 13.45
CA GLY A 77 8.93 -9.43 13.14
C GLY A 77 8.13 -10.72 13.33
N ALA A 78 6.80 -10.63 13.48
CA ALA A 78 5.91 -11.71 13.94
C ALA A 78 5.33 -12.59 12.83
N LEU A 79 5.78 -12.42 11.59
CA LEU A 79 5.30 -13.18 10.44
C LEU A 79 6.22 -14.35 10.09
N GLU A 80 5.63 -15.35 9.44
CA GLU A 80 6.39 -16.39 8.75
C GLU A 80 7.25 -15.80 7.63
N THR A 81 8.40 -16.43 7.37
CA THR A 81 9.43 -15.93 6.45
C THR A 81 8.90 -15.59 5.07
N ASN A 82 8.08 -16.45 4.47
CA ASN A 82 7.55 -16.23 3.13
C ASN A 82 6.65 -14.99 3.04
N LEU A 83 5.79 -14.77 4.04
CA LEU A 83 4.89 -13.62 4.06
C LEU A 83 5.68 -12.33 4.35
N ALA A 84 6.68 -12.39 5.22
CA ALA A 84 7.58 -11.25 5.45
C ALA A 84 8.35 -10.85 4.19
N GLN A 85 8.87 -11.83 3.44
CA GLN A 85 9.54 -11.61 2.16
C GLN A 85 8.59 -11.03 1.10
N TYR A 86 7.36 -11.53 1.04
CA TYR A 86 6.34 -10.99 0.15
C TYR A 86 6.06 -9.51 0.44
N ILE A 87 5.90 -9.14 1.71
CA ILE A 87 5.66 -7.74 2.11
C ILE A 87 6.84 -6.86 1.71
N LEU A 88 8.07 -7.32 1.96
CA LEU A 88 9.29 -6.61 1.56
C LEU A 88 9.31 -6.37 0.03
N PHE A 89 9.11 -7.42 -0.76
CA PHE A 89 9.03 -7.31 -2.23
C PHE A 89 7.92 -6.37 -2.68
N HIS A 90 6.74 -6.45 -2.07
CA HIS A 90 5.59 -5.62 -2.43
C HIS A 90 5.83 -4.13 -2.16
N VAL A 91 6.59 -3.80 -1.11
CA VAL A 91 6.89 -2.42 -0.75
C VAL A 91 8.10 -1.88 -1.50
N GLU A 92 9.19 -2.64 -1.59
CA GLU A 92 10.46 -2.16 -2.13
C GLU A 92 10.60 -2.36 -3.65
N THR A 93 10.09 -3.47 -4.19
CA THR A 93 10.23 -3.79 -5.62
C THR A 93 9.01 -3.39 -6.43
N VAL A 94 7.80 -3.75 -5.96
CA VAL A 94 6.55 -3.31 -6.60
C VAL A 94 6.29 -1.82 -6.34
N GLY A 95 6.83 -1.27 -5.25
CA GLY A 95 6.70 0.15 -4.93
C GLY A 95 5.28 0.54 -4.49
N CYS A 96 4.54 -0.36 -3.83
CA CYS A 96 3.16 -0.10 -3.45
C CYS A 96 3.06 1.01 -2.38
N ARG A 97 2.64 2.20 -2.82
CA ARG A 97 2.53 3.40 -1.98
C ARG A 97 1.52 3.26 -0.85
N TYR A 98 0.40 2.59 -1.11
CA TYR A 98 -0.60 2.35 -0.07
C TYR A 98 -0.02 1.55 1.11
N CYS A 99 0.71 0.47 0.83
CA CYS A 99 1.34 -0.34 1.88
C CYS A 99 2.48 0.40 2.57
N ALA A 100 3.30 1.15 1.81
CA ALA A 100 4.35 1.99 2.38
C ALA A 100 3.78 3.04 3.36
N ALA A 101 2.70 3.72 2.98
CA ALA A 101 2.02 4.70 3.84
C ALA A 101 1.44 4.06 5.10
N ASN A 102 0.83 2.88 5.00
CA ASN A 102 0.34 2.14 6.18
C ASN A 102 1.48 1.73 7.11
N ILE A 103 2.62 1.28 6.57
CA ILE A 103 3.80 0.94 7.36
C ILE A 103 4.30 2.17 8.12
N GLU A 104 4.39 3.31 7.45
CA GLU A 104 4.86 4.55 8.07
C GLU A 104 3.93 5.02 9.19
N ASP A 105 2.63 5.01 8.93
CA ASP A 105 1.59 5.31 9.92
C ASP A 105 1.66 4.35 11.14
N LEU A 106 1.83 3.05 10.89
CA LEU A 106 1.99 2.05 11.94
C LEU A 106 3.28 2.25 12.76
N ARG A 107 4.38 2.68 12.13
CA ARG A 107 5.65 3.01 12.82
C ARG A 107 5.49 4.24 13.70
N ALA A 108 4.89 5.31 13.18
CA ALA A 108 4.61 6.53 13.93
C ALA A 108 3.69 6.29 15.13
N SER A 109 2.79 5.30 15.02
CA SER A 109 1.90 4.87 16.10
C SER A 109 2.59 4.00 17.16
N GLN A 110 3.85 3.59 16.98
CA GLN A 110 4.57 2.85 18.02
C GLN A 110 5.14 3.82 19.07
N PRO A 111 4.87 3.60 20.37
CA PRO A 111 5.53 4.37 21.43
C PRO A 111 7.04 4.11 21.40
N ALA A 112 7.84 5.14 21.72
CA ALA A 112 9.30 5.14 21.58
C ALA A 112 10.07 4.02 22.33
N ASP A 113 9.42 3.29 23.25
CA ASP A 113 9.98 2.14 24.00
C ASP A 113 9.61 0.76 23.41
N SER A 114 9.24 0.69 22.12
CA SER A 114 8.59 -0.49 21.55
C SER A 114 9.49 -1.68 21.22
N ALA A 115 10.82 -1.54 21.09
CA ALA A 115 11.67 -2.66 20.66
C ALA A 115 11.65 -3.84 21.65
N GLU A 116 11.73 -3.54 22.96
CA GLU A 116 11.67 -4.56 24.02
C GLU A 116 10.24 -5.12 24.18
N THR A 117 9.23 -4.25 24.02
CA THR A 117 7.81 -4.61 24.10
C THR A 117 7.34 -5.43 22.88
N ALA A 118 7.92 -5.19 21.69
CA ALA A 118 7.69 -5.94 20.46
C ALA A 118 8.29 -7.34 20.56
N GLN A 119 9.53 -7.48 21.03
CA GLN A 119 10.13 -8.79 21.31
C GLN A 119 9.36 -9.59 22.37
N ARG A 120 8.85 -8.95 23.43
CA ARG A 120 7.98 -9.62 24.41
C ARG A 120 6.67 -10.09 23.77
N ARG A 121 6.00 -9.25 22.96
CA ARG A 121 4.77 -9.61 22.24
C ARG A 121 4.98 -10.73 21.22
N GLN A 122 6.09 -10.72 20.48
CA GLN A 122 6.52 -11.80 19.60
C GLN A 122 6.59 -13.14 20.34
N LYS A 123 7.30 -13.16 21.48
CA LYS A 123 7.45 -14.37 22.31
C LYS A 123 6.11 -14.87 22.83
N PHE A 124 5.23 -13.97 23.31
CA PHE A 124 3.90 -14.35 23.78
C PHE A 124 2.99 -14.87 22.65
N PHE A 125 3.04 -14.26 21.47
CA PHE A 125 2.25 -14.73 20.32
C PHE A 125 2.71 -16.12 19.87
N GLN A 126 4.01 -16.33 19.72
CA GLN A 126 4.59 -17.62 19.36
C GLN A 126 4.32 -18.70 20.43
N SER A 127 4.35 -18.36 21.73
CA SER A 127 4.02 -19.31 22.79
C SER A 127 2.53 -19.68 22.82
N SER A 128 1.65 -18.74 22.47
CA SER A 128 0.19 -18.95 22.51
C SER A 128 -0.31 -19.82 21.35
N ALA A 129 0.30 -19.72 20.17
CA ALA A 129 -0.05 -20.54 19.01
C ALA A 129 0.20 -22.05 19.23
N GLY A 130 1.15 -22.41 20.10
CA GLY A 130 1.48 -23.80 20.44
C GLY A 130 0.44 -24.52 21.32
N HIS A 131 -0.45 -23.80 22.00
CA HIS A 131 -1.43 -24.41 22.92
C HIS A 131 -2.80 -24.66 22.29
N MET A 132 -3.11 -24.03 21.16
CA MET A 132 -4.39 -24.20 20.45
C MET A 132 -4.43 -25.44 19.54
N ARG A 133 -3.30 -26.11 19.31
CA ARG A 133 -3.22 -27.31 18.44
C ARG A 133 -3.56 -28.62 19.16
N LYS A 134 -3.83 -28.60 20.48
CA LYS A 134 -4.02 -29.82 21.29
C LYS A 134 -5.48 -30.25 21.52
N ARG A 135 -6.46 -29.67 20.81
CA ARG A 135 -7.89 -30.03 20.96
C ARG A 135 -8.59 -30.41 19.63
N ARG A 136 -7.88 -31.17 18.79
CA ARG A 136 -8.48 -31.94 17.68
C ARG A 136 -7.75 -33.27 17.55
N GLU A 137 -7.84 -34.08 18.60
CA GLU A 137 -7.48 -35.51 18.62
C GLU A 137 -7.96 -36.08 19.97
N ARG A 138 -9.28 -36.09 20.14
CA ARG A 138 -9.98 -37.05 21.00
C ARG A 138 -11.46 -36.98 20.62
N ASP A 139 -11.91 -38.14 20.14
CA ASP A 139 -13.24 -38.58 19.71
C ASP A 139 -13.67 -38.17 18.29
#